data_AF-A0A9D9F1R0-F1
#
_entry.id   AF-A0A9D9F1R0-F1
#
_cell.length_a   1.000
_cell.length_b   1.000
_cell.length_c   1.000
_cell.angle_alpha   90.00
_cell.angle_beta   90.00
_cell.angle_gamma   90.00
#
_symmetry.space_group_name_H-M   'P 1'
#
loop_
_entity.id
_entity.type
_entity.pdbx_description
1 polymer ?
#
loop_
_entity_poly.entity_id
_entity_poly.type
_entity_poly.pdbx_seq_one_letter_code
_entity_poly.pdbx_strand_id
1 'polypeptide(L)'
;MKKDYPVPAGYLERETEVKKSRFIARVAPVSSREEVKDWLEQAHQDHPDARHICWAYQIGRPGSAAEAAMNDDGEPSGTAGKPILNVIQHKDMGDVLVMVIRYFGGIKLGAGGLVRAYAGAAESVLSAVDRVVQTPMTDALVSLSFADEQPLRHWCDVNGASVESVDYGASVRARVLVPEDQLAAFGAFCDAQKLDYSFER
;
A
#
# COMPACT_ATOMS: atom_id res chain seq x y z
N MET A 1 15.70 2.05 9.34
CA MET A 1 15.30 0.66 9.06
C MET A 1 13.87 0.69 8.57
N LYS A 2 13.68 0.54 7.26
CA LYS A 2 12.35 0.39 6.68
C LYS A 2 11.92 -1.05 6.97
N LYS A 3 10.79 -1.21 7.66
CA LYS A 3 10.20 -2.49 8.06
C LYS A 3 9.04 -2.77 7.13
N ASP A 4 8.81 -4.05 6.89
CA ASP A 4 7.54 -4.64 6.50
C ASP A 4 6.34 -3.85 7.00
N TYR A 5 5.36 -3.65 6.12
CA TYR A 5 4.10 -3.03 6.48
C TYR A 5 2.92 -3.77 5.85
N PRO A 6 1.76 -3.79 6.52
CA PRO A 6 0.60 -4.47 6.00
C PRO A 6 -0.05 -3.66 4.88
N VAL A 7 -0.54 -4.36 3.88
CA VAL A 7 -1.36 -3.84 2.78
C VAL A 7 -2.60 -4.73 2.61
N PRO A 8 -3.70 -4.23 2.02
CA PRO A 8 -4.86 -5.06 1.73
C PRO A 8 -4.47 -6.21 0.80
N ALA A 9 -4.89 -7.45 1.11
CA ALA A 9 -4.65 -8.61 0.24
C ALA A 9 -5.42 -8.52 -1.09
N GLY A 10 -6.46 -7.68 -1.14
CA GLY A 10 -7.31 -7.49 -2.29
C GLY A 10 -8.44 -6.52 -2.01
N TYR A 11 -9.39 -6.47 -2.93
CA TYR A 11 -10.60 -5.66 -2.80
C TYR A 11 -11.58 -6.28 -1.79
N LEU A 12 -12.22 -5.42 -0.99
CA LEU A 12 -13.36 -5.80 -0.16
C LEU A 12 -14.38 -4.65 -0.10
N GLU A 13 -15.66 -4.98 -0.06
CA GLU A 13 -16.76 -4.05 0.18
C GLU A 13 -17.55 -4.44 1.43
N ARG A 14 -17.96 -3.44 2.21
CA ARG A 14 -18.88 -3.60 3.34
C ARG A 14 -19.85 -2.43 3.43
N GLU A 15 -21.07 -2.73 3.84
CA GLU A 15 -22.10 -1.72 4.07
C GLU A 15 -22.39 -1.54 5.56
N THR A 16 -22.62 -0.29 5.96
CA THR A 16 -23.15 0.09 7.27
C THR A 16 -24.31 1.08 7.10
N GLU A 17 -25.23 1.09 8.06
CA GLU A 17 -26.35 2.04 8.08
C GLU A 17 -26.33 2.91 9.34
N VAL A 18 -26.45 4.23 9.18
CA VAL A 18 -26.55 5.19 10.28
C VAL A 18 -27.71 6.15 10.02
N LYS A 19 -28.72 6.10 10.89
CA LYS A 19 -29.96 6.90 10.75
C LYS A 19 -30.53 6.86 9.32
N LYS A 20 -30.74 5.65 8.79
CA LYS A 20 -31.24 5.37 7.43
C LYS A 20 -30.30 5.78 6.29
N SER A 21 -29.17 6.43 6.57
CA SER A 21 -28.16 6.70 5.55
C SER A 21 -27.28 5.46 5.40
N ARG A 22 -27.10 5.00 4.17
CA ARG A 22 -26.25 3.86 3.84
C ARG A 22 -24.84 4.35 3.51
N PHE A 23 -23.85 3.66 4.04
CA PHE A 23 -22.42 3.92 3.82
C PHE A 23 -21.79 2.62 3.34
N ILE A 24 -21.44 2.58 2.06
CA ILE A 24 -20.82 1.43 1.40
C ILE A 24 -19.32 1.75 1.32
N ALA A 25 -18.53 1.10 2.16
CA ALA A 25 -17.09 1.25 2.19
C ALA A 25 -16.42 0.19 1.33
N ARG A 26 -15.54 0.62 0.45
CA ARG A 26 -14.67 -0.21 -0.38
C ARG A 26 -13.23 0.02 0.03
N VAL A 27 -12.44 -1.05 0.11
CA VAL A 27 -10.99 -1.00 0.22
C VAL A 27 -10.37 -1.68 -0.97
N ALA A 28 -9.25 -1.17 -1.45
CA ALA A 28 -8.43 -1.81 -2.48
C ALA A 28 -6.95 -1.55 -2.22
N PRO A 29 -6.06 -2.51 -2.57
CA PRO A 29 -4.64 -2.23 -2.66
C PRO A 29 -4.38 -1.29 -3.84
N VAL A 30 -3.53 -0.28 -3.64
CA VAL A 30 -3.11 0.67 -4.68
C VAL A 30 -1.64 1.04 -4.54
N SER A 31 -0.92 1.07 -5.65
CA SER A 31 0.51 1.41 -5.71
C SER A 31 0.79 2.78 -6.35
N SER A 32 -0.22 3.40 -6.96
CA SER A 32 -0.07 4.64 -7.73
C SER A 32 -1.32 5.52 -7.68
N ARG A 33 -1.16 6.81 -8.02
CA ARG A 33 -2.30 7.74 -8.17
C ARG A 33 -3.22 7.34 -9.32
N GLU A 34 -2.66 6.74 -10.35
CA GLU A 34 -3.37 6.27 -11.53
C GLU A 34 -4.35 5.17 -11.14
N GLU A 35 -3.89 4.16 -10.39
CA GLU A 35 -4.78 3.11 -9.85
C GLU A 35 -5.88 3.68 -8.95
N VAL A 36 -5.57 4.70 -8.13
CA VAL A 36 -6.59 5.38 -7.33
C VAL A 36 -7.68 5.99 -8.21
N LYS A 37 -7.31 6.65 -9.32
CA LYS A 37 -8.28 7.25 -10.25
C LYS A 37 -9.14 6.18 -10.90
N ASP A 38 -8.56 5.06 -11.31
CA ASP A 38 -9.29 3.97 -11.94
C ASP A 38 -10.34 3.37 -10.99
N TRP A 39 -9.98 3.19 -9.71
CA TRP A 39 -10.92 2.74 -8.68
C TRP A 39 -12.06 3.72 -8.43
N LEU A 40 -11.76 5.02 -8.41
CA LEU A 40 -12.78 6.06 -8.21
C LEU A 40 -13.74 6.13 -9.39
N GLU A 41 -13.22 6.04 -10.62
CA GLU A 41 -14.04 5.98 -11.84
C GLU A 41 -14.95 4.75 -11.81
N GLN A 42 -14.43 3.58 -11.43
CA GLN A 42 -15.26 2.38 -11.25
C GLN A 42 -16.34 2.58 -10.19
N ALA A 43 -16.02 3.23 -9.05
CA ALA A 43 -17.01 3.51 -8.01
C ALA A 43 -18.12 4.45 -8.51
N HIS A 44 -17.80 5.46 -9.32
CA HIS A 44 -18.79 6.32 -9.95
C HIS A 44 -19.68 5.56 -10.96
N GLN A 45 -19.11 4.63 -11.72
CA GLN A 45 -19.85 3.79 -12.66
C GLN A 45 -20.79 2.80 -11.94
N ASP A 46 -20.34 2.21 -10.84
CA ASP A 46 -21.14 1.28 -10.04
C ASP A 46 -22.26 1.99 -9.26
N HIS A 47 -22.03 3.25 -8.88
CA HIS A 47 -22.94 4.05 -8.06
C HIS A 47 -23.28 5.41 -8.70
N PRO A 48 -23.92 5.44 -9.88
CA PRO A 48 -24.18 6.69 -10.61
C PRO A 48 -25.13 7.64 -9.86
N ASP A 49 -25.97 7.11 -8.98
CA ASP A 49 -26.92 7.88 -8.16
C ASP A 49 -26.33 8.36 -6.82
N ALA A 50 -25.09 7.98 -6.49
CA ALA A 50 -24.45 8.43 -5.27
C ALA A 50 -24.08 9.92 -5.36
N ARG A 51 -24.40 10.66 -4.29
CA ARG A 51 -24.06 12.09 -4.22
C ARG A 51 -22.65 12.36 -3.72
N HIS A 52 -22.12 11.42 -2.96
CA HIS A 52 -20.83 11.54 -2.29
C HIS A 52 -20.12 10.18 -2.36
N ILE A 53 -18.94 10.16 -2.98
CA ILE A 53 -17.94 9.11 -2.94
C ILE A 53 -16.70 9.73 -2.29
N CYS A 54 -16.74 9.80 -0.96
CA CYS A 54 -15.63 10.34 -0.19
C CYS A 54 -14.52 9.29 -0.10
N TRP A 55 -13.27 9.70 -0.09
CA TRP A 55 -12.17 8.73 -0.13
C TRP A 55 -10.93 9.24 0.59
N ALA A 56 -10.05 8.32 0.94
CA ALA A 56 -8.68 8.59 1.31
C ALA A 56 -7.77 7.43 0.88
N TYR A 57 -6.51 7.73 0.58
CA TYR A 57 -5.50 6.71 0.35
C TYR A 57 -4.19 7.06 1.04
N GLN A 58 -3.36 6.04 1.22
CA GLN A 58 -1.97 6.13 1.64
C GLN A 58 -1.16 5.17 0.79
N ILE A 59 -0.18 5.71 0.04
CA ILE A 59 0.75 4.93 -0.80
C ILE A 59 2.12 4.98 -0.16
N GLY A 60 2.71 3.81 -0.05
CA GLY A 60 3.94 3.54 0.67
C GLY A 60 3.73 3.31 2.17
N ARG A 61 4.85 3.28 2.86
CA ARG A 61 4.95 2.81 4.25
C ARG A 61 4.17 3.69 5.24
N PRO A 62 3.37 3.11 6.13
CA PRO A 62 2.77 3.83 7.26
C PRO A 62 3.76 4.68 8.05
N GLY A 63 3.35 5.89 8.43
CA GLY A 63 4.19 6.85 9.17
C GLY A 63 5.29 7.54 8.36
N SER A 64 5.65 7.01 7.18
CA SER A 64 6.58 7.62 6.23
C SER A 64 6.08 7.42 4.80
N ALA A 65 4.78 7.62 4.59
CA ALA A 65 4.13 7.35 3.32
C ALA A 65 4.73 8.26 2.26
N ALA A 66 4.99 7.72 1.07
CA ALA A 66 5.41 8.52 -0.07
C ALA A 66 4.31 9.52 -0.42
N GLU A 67 3.06 9.09 -0.27
CA GLU A 67 1.91 9.90 -0.60
C GLU A 67 0.70 9.56 0.27
N ALA A 68 -0.07 10.59 0.62
CA ALA A 68 -1.39 10.43 1.22
C ALA A 68 -2.29 11.59 0.77
N ALA A 69 -3.55 11.27 0.44
CA ALA A 69 -4.55 12.28 0.12
C ALA A 69 -5.94 11.82 0.57
N MET A 70 -6.86 12.78 0.65
CA MET A 70 -8.23 12.56 1.08
C MET A 70 -9.16 13.57 0.40
N ASN A 71 -10.41 13.19 0.19
CA ASN A 71 -11.43 14.05 -0.40
C ASN A 71 -12.78 13.82 0.27
N ASP A 72 -13.45 14.93 0.63
CA ASP A 72 -14.79 14.91 1.23
C ASP A 72 -15.92 14.82 0.18
N ASP A 73 -15.61 14.94 -1.13
CA ASP A 73 -16.55 14.86 -2.24
C ASP A 73 -17.89 15.61 -2.02
N GLY A 74 -17.80 16.87 -1.62
CA GLY A 74 -18.97 17.72 -1.38
C GLY A 74 -19.65 17.55 -0.01
N GLU A 75 -19.20 16.62 0.83
CA GLU A 75 -19.53 16.67 2.27
C GLU A 75 -18.91 17.90 2.94
N PRO A 76 -19.42 18.32 4.11
CA PRO A 76 -18.79 19.38 4.89
C PRO A 76 -17.31 19.09 5.13
N SER A 77 -16.47 20.11 4.94
CA SER A 77 -15.01 19.98 5.02
C SER A 77 -14.53 19.28 6.29
N GLY A 78 -13.70 18.26 6.11
CA GLY A 78 -13.08 17.47 7.16
C GLY A 78 -14.02 16.47 7.83
N THR A 79 -15.23 16.25 7.32
CA THR A 79 -16.21 15.33 7.93
C THR A 79 -16.25 13.94 7.32
N ALA A 80 -15.55 13.70 6.20
CA ALA A 80 -15.56 12.41 5.52
C ALA A 80 -14.13 11.90 5.21
N GLY A 81 -13.40 12.57 4.31
CA GLY A 81 -12.07 12.16 3.86
C GLY A 81 -11.06 12.08 5.02
N LYS A 82 -11.05 13.09 5.91
CA LYS A 82 -10.16 13.10 7.08
C LYS A 82 -10.43 11.94 8.05
N PRO A 83 -11.68 11.67 8.45
CA PRO A 83 -12.02 10.46 9.21
C PRO A 83 -11.55 9.16 8.54
N ILE A 84 -11.73 9.00 7.23
CA ILE A 84 -11.28 7.79 6.50
C ILE A 84 -9.75 7.66 6.59
N LEU A 85 -9.00 8.74 6.30
CA LEU A 85 -7.54 8.74 6.36
C LEU A 85 -7.02 8.42 7.76
N ASN A 86 -7.65 8.98 8.80
CA ASN A 86 -7.28 8.68 10.18
C ASN A 86 -7.41 7.19 10.49
N VAL A 87 -8.46 6.51 10.00
CA VAL A 87 -8.60 5.06 10.21
C VAL A 87 -7.49 4.29 9.48
N ILE A 88 -7.17 4.64 8.24
CA ILE A 88 -6.03 4.05 7.50
C ILE A 88 -4.75 4.16 8.33
N GLN A 89 -4.45 5.36 8.84
CA GLN A 89 -3.26 5.62 9.64
C GLN A 89 -3.27 4.87 10.98
N HIS A 90 -4.41 4.78 11.65
CA HIS A 90 -4.55 4.01 12.89
C HIS A 90 -4.42 2.49 12.67
N LYS A 91 -4.77 1.99 11.48
CA LYS A 91 -4.61 0.58 11.11
C LYS A 91 -3.17 0.23 10.71
N ASP A 92 -2.29 1.24 10.64
CA ASP A 92 -0.90 1.13 10.26
C ASP A 92 -0.75 0.41 8.90
N MET A 93 -1.59 0.76 7.93
CA MET A 93 -1.69 0.09 6.63
C MET A 93 -1.21 1.01 5.49
N GLY A 94 -0.38 0.48 4.60
CA GLY A 94 0.14 1.17 3.42
C GLY A 94 -0.52 0.67 2.14
N ASP A 95 -0.19 1.31 1.02
CA ASP A 95 -0.64 0.96 -0.34
C ASP A 95 -2.14 0.62 -0.40
N VAL A 96 -2.94 1.54 0.16
CA VAL A 96 -4.36 1.33 0.43
C VAL A 96 -5.19 2.53 0.03
N LEU A 97 -6.29 2.26 -0.67
CA LEU A 97 -7.38 3.19 -0.94
C LEU A 97 -8.61 2.72 -0.16
N VAL A 98 -9.28 3.66 0.49
CA VAL A 98 -10.63 3.47 1.02
C VAL A 98 -11.57 4.51 0.40
N MET A 99 -12.66 4.02 -0.19
CA MET A 99 -13.76 4.83 -0.71
C MET A 99 -15.01 4.55 0.11
N VAL A 100 -15.81 5.58 0.38
CA VAL A 100 -17.09 5.44 1.08
C VAL A 100 -18.16 6.13 0.27
N ILE A 101 -19.02 5.32 -0.36
CA ILE A 101 -20.19 5.75 -1.10
C ILE A 101 -21.33 5.98 -0.11
N ARG A 102 -21.94 7.16 -0.14
CA ARG A 102 -23.05 7.50 0.75
C ARG A 102 -24.36 7.73 0.01
N TYR A 103 -25.39 7.04 0.48
CA TYR A 103 -26.79 7.35 0.14
C TYR A 103 -27.50 8.01 1.33
N PHE A 104 -28.05 9.20 1.13
CA PHE A 104 -28.70 9.97 2.18
C PHE A 104 -30.06 9.36 2.59
N GLY A 105 -30.24 9.10 3.88
CA GLY A 105 -31.44 8.47 4.44
C GLY A 105 -32.58 9.40 4.85
N GLY A 106 -32.52 10.68 4.48
CA GLY A 106 -33.53 11.68 4.89
C GLY A 106 -33.30 12.31 6.28
N ILE A 107 -32.37 11.78 7.09
CA ILE A 107 -32.06 12.29 8.43
C ILE A 107 -30.65 12.87 8.46
N LYS A 108 -30.53 14.17 8.78
CA LYS A 108 -29.22 14.83 8.92
C LYS A 108 -28.45 14.26 10.11
N LEU A 109 -27.17 13.93 9.89
CA LEU A 109 -26.28 13.40 10.93
C LEU A 109 -25.60 14.52 11.75
N GLY A 110 -25.47 15.72 11.18
CA GLY A 110 -24.60 16.78 11.70
C GLY A 110 -23.11 16.44 11.53
N ALA A 111 -22.22 17.41 11.69
CA ALA A 111 -20.78 17.24 11.42
C ALA A 111 -20.16 16.09 12.23
N GLY A 112 -20.41 16.05 13.55
CA GLY A 112 -19.89 14.97 14.41
C GLY A 112 -20.51 13.59 14.11
N GLY A 113 -21.73 13.55 13.57
CA GLY A 113 -22.36 12.32 13.13
C GLY A 113 -21.76 11.79 11.82
N LEU A 114 -21.44 12.67 10.87
CA LEU A 114 -20.73 12.32 9.63
C LEU A 114 -19.35 11.77 9.93
N VAL A 115 -18.58 12.47 10.77
CA VAL A 115 -17.24 12.04 11.19
C VAL A 115 -17.26 10.60 11.72
N ARG A 116 -18.21 10.28 12.60
CA ARG A 116 -18.33 8.92 13.16
C ARG A 116 -18.82 7.90 12.13
N ALA A 117 -19.72 8.28 11.23
CA ALA A 117 -20.23 7.37 10.21
C ALA A 117 -19.16 7.00 9.17
N TYR A 118 -18.40 7.98 8.65
CA TYR A 118 -17.32 7.72 7.71
C TYR A 118 -16.16 6.94 8.35
N ALA A 119 -15.76 7.30 9.58
CA ALA A 119 -14.77 6.51 10.31
C ALA A 119 -15.26 5.06 10.56
N GLY A 120 -16.52 4.89 10.98
CA GLY A 120 -17.10 3.57 11.22
C GLY A 120 -17.18 2.72 9.96
N ALA A 121 -17.51 3.31 8.81
CA ALA A 121 -17.55 2.62 7.52
C ALA A 121 -16.15 2.17 7.10
N ALA A 122 -15.15 3.07 7.15
CA ALA A 122 -13.75 2.73 6.86
C ALA A 122 -13.20 1.64 7.81
N GLU A 123 -13.50 1.76 9.10
CA GLU A 123 -13.13 0.78 10.13
C GLU A 123 -13.72 -0.59 9.83
N SER A 124 -14.99 -0.63 9.36
CA SER A 124 -15.67 -1.89 9.06
C SER A 124 -14.95 -2.69 7.98
N VAL A 125 -14.47 -2.03 6.92
CA VAL A 125 -13.82 -2.69 5.79
C VAL A 125 -12.34 -3.00 6.10
N LEU A 126 -11.62 -2.08 6.74
CA LEU A 126 -10.19 -2.27 7.09
C LEU A 126 -9.94 -3.30 8.21
N SER A 127 -10.96 -3.57 9.03
CA SER A 127 -10.92 -4.66 10.01
C SER A 127 -11.30 -6.02 9.45
N ALA A 128 -11.96 -6.05 8.28
CA ALA A 128 -12.44 -7.28 7.67
C ALA A 128 -11.57 -7.75 6.50
N VAL A 129 -10.85 -6.84 5.84
CA VAL A 129 -9.97 -7.19 4.73
C VAL A 129 -8.76 -7.97 5.23
N ASP A 130 -8.47 -9.07 4.54
CA ASP A 130 -7.24 -9.82 4.76
C ASP A 130 -6.02 -8.94 4.45
N ARG A 131 -4.91 -9.21 5.14
CA ARG A 131 -3.69 -8.41 5.04
C ARG A 131 -2.56 -9.27 4.53
N VAL A 132 -1.76 -8.70 3.63
CA VAL A 132 -0.47 -9.25 3.26
C VAL A 132 0.63 -8.28 3.68
N VAL A 133 1.84 -8.81 3.84
CA VAL A 133 3.01 -8.01 4.19
C VAL A 133 3.70 -7.58 2.91
N GLN A 134 3.93 -6.29 2.78
CA GLN A 134 4.79 -5.75 1.74
C GLN A 134 6.21 -5.60 2.30
N THR A 135 7.14 -6.35 1.70
CA THR A 135 8.57 -6.28 2.00
C THR A 135 9.23 -5.34 1.00
N PRO A 136 9.73 -4.17 1.43
CA PRO A 136 10.45 -3.27 0.56
C PRO A 136 11.72 -3.92 0.01
N MET A 137 11.92 -3.85 -1.30
CA MET A 137 13.12 -4.37 -1.97
C MET A 137 13.96 -3.21 -2.49
N THR A 138 15.27 -3.40 -2.54
CA THR A 138 16.23 -2.47 -3.14
C THR A 138 17.02 -3.20 -4.20
N ASP A 139 17.16 -2.56 -5.36
CA ASP A 139 18.03 -3.03 -6.43
C ASP A 139 19.50 -2.96 -6.03
N ALA A 140 20.20 -4.05 -6.23
CA ALA A 140 21.64 -4.15 -6.11
C ALA A 140 22.23 -4.67 -7.43
N LEU A 141 23.24 -3.97 -7.93
CA LEU A 141 24.09 -4.45 -9.01
C LEU A 141 25.32 -5.08 -8.39
N VAL A 142 25.64 -6.31 -8.82
CA VAL A 142 26.79 -7.07 -8.33
C VAL A 142 27.65 -7.48 -9.51
N SER A 143 28.95 -7.20 -9.46
CA SER A 143 29.95 -7.75 -10.38
C SER A 143 30.68 -8.90 -9.69
N LEU A 144 30.65 -10.07 -10.33
CA LEU A 144 31.11 -11.33 -9.76
C LEU A 144 31.80 -12.22 -10.78
N SER A 145 32.50 -13.25 -10.31
CA SER A 145 33.00 -14.31 -11.17
C SER A 145 31.94 -15.39 -11.37
N PHE A 146 32.13 -16.27 -12.38
CA PHE A 146 31.25 -17.42 -12.59
C PHE A 146 31.18 -18.37 -11.38
N ALA A 147 32.25 -18.46 -10.58
CA ALA A 147 32.29 -19.31 -9.40
C ALA A 147 31.43 -18.77 -8.25
N ASP A 148 31.23 -17.45 -8.21
CA ASP A 148 30.53 -16.75 -7.13
C ASP A 148 29.02 -16.63 -7.39
N GLU A 149 28.56 -17.01 -8.58
CA GLU A 149 27.14 -16.93 -8.95
C GLU A 149 26.29 -17.88 -8.11
N GLN A 150 26.74 -19.12 -7.92
CA GLN A 150 26.02 -20.10 -7.11
C GLN A 150 25.92 -19.67 -5.63
N PRO A 151 27.02 -19.20 -4.97
CA PRO A 151 26.94 -18.56 -3.66
C PRO A 151 25.96 -17.40 -3.58
N LEU A 152 25.97 -16.49 -4.56
CA LEU A 152 25.05 -15.34 -4.60
C LEU A 152 23.59 -15.79 -4.66
N ARG A 153 23.26 -16.72 -5.57
CA ARG A 153 21.90 -17.29 -5.69
C ARG A 153 21.46 -17.96 -4.39
N HIS A 154 22.32 -18.77 -3.79
CA HIS A 154 22.02 -19.42 -2.52
C HIS A 154 21.76 -18.42 -1.40
N TRP A 155 22.57 -17.36 -1.31
CA TRP A 155 22.35 -16.30 -0.33
C TRP A 155 20.99 -15.64 -0.56
N CYS A 156 20.62 -15.37 -1.82
CA CYS A 156 19.34 -14.75 -2.14
C CYS A 156 18.16 -15.61 -1.69
N ASP A 157 18.17 -16.90 -2.04
CA ASP A 157 17.10 -17.85 -1.71
C ASP A 157 16.86 -17.95 -0.19
N VAL A 158 17.93 -17.94 0.62
CA VAL A 158 17.84 -18.09 2.08
C VAL A 158 17.40 -16.80 2.79
N ASN A 159 17.65 -15.64 2.18
CA ASN A 159 17.41 -14.34 2.81
C ASN A 159 16.24 -13.56 2.17
N GLY A 160 15.43 -14.21 1.33
CA GLY A 160 14.26 -13.58 0.71
C GLY A 160 14.59 -12.54 -0.36
N ALA A 161 15.80 -12.56 -0.92
CA ALA A 161 16.19 -11.76 -2.07
C ALA A 161 15.99 -12.55 -3.38
N SER A 162 15.96 -11.87 -4.52
CA SER A 162 15.83 -12.49 -5.84
C SER A 162 16.91 -12.00 -6.79
N VAL A 163 17.38 -12.89 -7.67
CA VAL A 163 18.26 -12.52 -8.80
C VAL A 163 17.38 -12.29 -10.02
N GLU A 164 17.24 -11.03 -10.44
CA GLU A 164 16.36 -10.61 -11.54
C GLU A 164 16.98 -10.86 -12.92
N SER A 165 18.28 -10.60 -13.06
CA SER A 165 19.01 -10.84 -14.30
C SER A 165 20.48 -11.13 -14.04
N VAL A 166 21.09 -11.86 -14.97
CA VAL A 166 22.53 -12.12 -14.99
C VAL A 166 23.03 -11.95 -16.42
N ASP A 167 23.98 -11.02 -16.60
CA ASP A 167 24.63 -10.72 -17.86
C ASP A 167 26.04 -11.32 -17.87
N TYR A 168 26.31 -12.13 -18.89
CA TYR A 168 27.59 -12.81 -19.07
C TYR A 168 28.45 -12.04 -20.07
N GLY A 169 29.45 -11.31 -19.56
CA GLY A 169 30.44 -10.60 -20.36
C GLY A 169 31.87 -10.99 -19.99
N ALA A 170 32.79 -10.02 -20.02
CA ALA A 170 34.15 -10.20 -19.51
C ALA A 170 34.18 -10.46 -17.98
N SER A 171 33.14 -10.02 -17.27
CA SER A 171 32.77 -10.41 -15.91
C SER A 171 31.27 -10.71 -15.87
N VAL A 172 30.82 -11.44 -14.86
CA VAL A 172 29.39 -11.68 -14.64
C VAL A 172 28.82 -10.47 -13.90
N ARG A 173 27.67 -9.97 -14.35
CA ARG A 173 26.92 -8.91 -13.65
C ARG A 173 25.53 -9.42 -13.31
N ALA A 174 25.14 -9.32 -12.04
CA ALA A 174 23.83 -9.70 -11.58
C ALA A 174 23.06 -8.47 -11.08
N ARG A 175 21.77 -8.40 -11.42
CA ARG A 175 20.81 -7.50 -10.78
C ARG A 175 20.04 -8.31 -9.74
N VAL A 176 20.05 -7.84 -8.50
CA VAL A 176 19.48 -8.53 -7.33
C VAL A 176 18.51 -7.59 -6.63
N LEU A 177 17.30 -8.06 -6.32
CA LEU A 177 16.39 -7.37 -5.41
C LEU A 177 16.63 -7.88 -4.00
N VAL A 178 17.09 -7.00 -3.12
CA VAL A 178 17.43 -7.32 -1.74
C VAL A 178 16.40 -6.68 -0.81
N PRO A 179 15.78 -7.44 0.12
CA PRO A 179 14.96 -6.86 1.16
C PRO A 179 15.70 -5.75 1.90
N GLU A 180 15.06 -4.61 2.11
CA GLU A 180 15.71 -3.45 2.72
C GLU A 180 16.24 -3.71 4.14
N ASP A 181 15.65 -4.65 4.86
CA ASP A 181 16.10 -5.10 6.17
C ASP A 181 17.33 -6.04 6.11
N GLN A 182 17.62 -6.61 4.94
CA GLN A 182 18.77 -7.46 4.66
C GLN A 182 19.95 -6.73 4.01
N LEU A 183 19.85 -5.44 3.70
CA LEU A 183 20.92 -4.69 3.00
C LEU A 183 22.28 -4.75 3.70
N ALA A 184 22.29 -4.66 5.04
CA ALA A 184 23.52 -4.75 5.81
C ALA A 184 24.12 -6.16 5.76
N ALA A 185 23.28 -7.20 5.81
CA ALA A 185 23.72 -8.59 5.71
C ALA A 185 24.22 -8.92 4.30
N PHE A 186 23.56 -8.39 3.27
CA PHE A 186 23.99 -8.52 1.88
C PHE A 186 25.34 -7.85 1.63
N GLY A 187 25.53 -6.63 2.12
CA GLY A 187 26.81 -5.94 2.01
C GLY A 187 27.94 -6.74 2.67
N ALA A 188 27.70 -7.27 3.88
CA ALA A 188 28.67 -8.12 4.57
C ALA A 188 28.98 -9.43 3.80
N PHE A 189 28.00 -10.03 3.13
CA PHE A 189 28.20 -11.18 2.26
C PHE A 189 29.08 -10.82 1.05
N CYS A 190 28.76 -9.73 0.36
CA CYS A 190 29.54 -9.26 -0.78
C CYS A 190 30.99 -8.94 -0.38
N ASP A 191 31.20 -8.26 0.75
CA ASP A 191 32.53 -7.94 1.28
C ASP A 191 33.34 -9.20 1.59
N ALA A 192 32.71 -10.22 2.21
CA ALA A 192 33.36 -11.49 2.54
C ALA A 192 33.77 -12.28 1.29
N GLN A 193 32.97 -12.21 0.23
CA GLN A 193 33.23 -12.84 -1.06
C GLN A 193 34.08 -11.94 -2.00
N LYS A 194 34.42 -10.72 -1.56
CA LYS A 194 35.16 -9.71 -2.34
C LYS A 194 34.47 -9.35 -3.67
N LEU A 195 33.14 -9.29 -3.65
CA LEU A 195 32.31 -8.87 -4.77
C LEU A 195 32.22 -7.36 -4.82
N ASP A 196 32.21 -6.80 -6.04
CA ASP A 196 31.93 -5.39 -6.25
C ASP A 196 30.42 -5.20 -6.36
N TYR A 197 29.84 -4.25 -5.61
CA TYR A 197 28.39 -4.06 -5.56
C TYR A 197 27.99 -2.61 -5.32
N SER A 198 26.79 -2.27 -5.78
CA SER A 198 26.15 -0.98 -5.51
C SER A 198 24.65 -1.13 -5.36
N PHE A 199 24.05 -0.41 -4.41
CA PHE A 199 22.60 -0.29 -4.28
C PHE A 199 22.10 0.88 -5.13
N GLU A 200 21.11 0.64 -5.99
CA GLU A 200 20.38 1.70 -6.67
C GLU A 200 19.34 2.29 -5.71
N ARG A 201 19.20 3.62 -5.70
CA ARG A 201 18.27 4.36 -4.83
C ARG A 201 17.06 4.86 -5.60
#